data_AF-A0A1W9YWG6-F1
#
_entry.id   AF-A0A1W9YWG6-F1
#
_cell.length_a   1.000
_cell.length_b   1.000
_cell.length_c   1.000
_cell.angle_alpha   90.00
_cell.angle_beta   90.00
_cell.angle_gamma   90.00
#
_symmetry.space_group_name_H-M   'P 1'
#
loop_
_entity.id
_entity.type
_entity.pdbx_description
1 polymer ?
#
loop_
_entity_poly.entity_id
_entity_poly.type
_entity_poly.pdbx_seq_one_letter_code
_entity_poly.pdbx_strand_id
1 'polypeptide(L)'
;EPVKDIAERIGKTFQSVYREIARNQKPDGTYQPWYAHAQSYQRRRRPKTRRLASDEGLRTAVAKKLSRKWSPAQISRWLRRRYRRRPTWHLCTETIYEGVYRGLVVDIDPQDRNSGKSANILRTG
;
A
#
# COMPACT_ATOMS: atom_id res chain seq x y z
N GLU A 1 35.19 17.55 -13.04
CA GLU A 1 34.60 18.16 -14.25
C GLU A 1 33.50 19.13 -13.79
N PRO A 2 33.50 20.39 -14.26
CA PRO A 2 32.41 21.34 -14.03
C PRO A 2 31.05 20.80 -14.51
N VAL A 3 29.97 21.12 -13.79
CA VAL A 3 28.60 20.67 -14.13
C VAL A 3 28.15 21.18 -15.50
N LYS A 4 28.66 22.34 -15.93
CA LYS A 4 28.34 22.96 -17.22
C LYS A 4 28.87 22.11 -18.40
N ASP A 5 30.12 21.67 -18.30
CA ASP A 5 30.78 20.86 -19.33
C ASP A 5 30.11 19.48 -19.44
N ILE A 6 29.75 18.88 -18.29
CA ILE A 6 28.97 17.64 -18.25
C ILE A 6 27.64 17.84 -18.98
N ALA A 7 26.94 18.95 -18.71
CA ALA A 7 25.63 19.23 -19.29
C ALA A 7 25.69 19.39 -20.82
N GLU A 8 26.68 20.14 -21.32
CA GLU A 8 26.95 20.28 -22.76
C GLU A 8 27.25 18.93 -23.41
N ARG A 9 28.14 18.13 -22.79
CA ARG A 9 28.54 16.81 -23.27
C ARG A 9 27.38 15.81 -23.37
N ILE A 10 26.39 15.88 -22.47
CA ILE A 10 25.22 14.98 -22.47
C ILE A 10 23.98 15.61 -23.13
N GLY A 11 24.10 16.80 -23.74
CA GLY A 11 22.99 17.49 -24.41
C GLY A 11 21.86 17.90 -23.47
N LYS A 12 22.17 18.31 -22.23
CA LYS A 12 21.22 18.78 -21.22
C LYS A 12 21.53 20.22 -20.81
N THR A 13 20.52 20.91 -20.28
CA THR A 13 20.75 22.24 -19.71
C THR A 13 21.51 22.14 -18.40
N PHE A 14 22.38 23.12 -18.12
CA PHE A 14 23.09 23.24 -16.84
C PHE A 14 22.13 23.12 -15.65
N GLN A 15 20.98 23.81 -15.70
CA GLN A 15 19.98 23.79 -14.63
C GLN A 15 19.38 22.38 -14.42
N SER A 16 19.24 21.59 -15.48
CA SER A 16 18.74 20.21 -15.36
C SER A 16 19.72 19.34 -14.58
N VAL A 17 21.01 19.39 -14.92
CA VAL A 17 22.06 18.58 -14.27
C VAL A 17 22.28 19.07 -12.84
N TYR A 18 22.37 20.38 -12.63
CA TYR A 18 22.52 20.97 -11.30
C TYR A 18 21.37 20.57 -10.36
N ARG A 19 20.11 20.71 -10.81
CA ARG A 19 18.93 20.35 -10.01
C ARG A 19 18.81 18.83 -9.80
N GLU A 20 19.32 18.01 -10.70
CA GLU A 20 19.39 16.56 -10.52
C GLU A 20 20.36 16.20 -9.39
N ILE A 21 21.59 16.71 -9.47
CA ILE A 21 22.63 16.48 -8.46
C ILE A 21 22.16 16.99 -7.09
N ALA A 22 21.70 18.24 -7.01
CA ALA A 22 21.26 18.84 -5.75
C ALA A 22 20.10 18.08 -5.08
N ARG A 23 19.20 17.47 -5.87
CA ARG A 23 18.07 16.70 -5.32
C ARG A 23 18.43 15.25 -4.97
N ASN A 24 19.45 14.68 -5.59
CA ASN A 24 19.70 13.23 -5.57
C ASN A 24 21.12 12.85 -5.12
N GLN A 25 21.92 13.80 -4.64
CA GLN A 25 23.19 13.54 -3.96
C GLN A 25 22.97 12.86 -2.60
N LYS A 26 23.98 12.11 -2.16
CA LYS A 26 24.05 11.56 -0.81
C LYS A 26 24.25 12.67 0.24
N PRO A 27 24.04 12.36 1.54
CA PRO A 27 24.30 13.31 2.63
C PRO A 27 25.75 13.82 2.68
N ASP A 28 26.70 13.03 2.20
CA ASP A 28 28.12 13.38 2.08
C ASP A 28 28.44 14.27 0.87
N GLY A 29 27.43 14.65 0.08
CA GLY A 29 27.58 15.47 -1.12
C GLY A 29 27.98 14.70 -2.38
N THR A 30 28.23 13.39 -2.29
CA THR A 30 28.62 12.59 -3.46
C THR A 30 27.41 12.25 -4.33
N TYR A 31 27.61 12.24 -5.65
CA TYR A 31 26.60 11.77 -6.60
C TYR A 31 26.86 10.30 -6.95
N GLN A 32 25.87 9.44 -6.69
CA GLN A 32 25.90 8.04 -7.11
C GLN A 32 24.65 7.73 -7.94
N PRO A 33 24.78 7.28 -9.20
CA PRO A 33 23.64 7.03 -10.08
C PRO A 33 22.58 6.09 -9.48
N TRP A 34 23.01 5.01 -8.83
CA TRP A 34 22.11 4.04 -8.20
C TRP A 34 21.33 4.63 -7.02
N TYR A 35 21.99 5.45 -6.20
CA TYR A 35 21.35 6.17 -5.10
C TYR A 35 20.34 7.19 -5.62
N ALA A 36 20.74 7.99 -6.61
CA ALA A 36 19.88 8.98 -7.25
C ALA A 36 18.63 8.34 -7.87
N HIS A 37 18.81 7.21 -8.55
CA HIS A 37 17.72 6.44 -9.11
C HIS A 37 16.76 5.95 -8.02
N ALA A 38 17.28 5.35 -6.94
CA ALA A 38 16.47 4.86 -5.82
C ALA A 38 15.68 6.00 -5.14
N GLN A 39 16.28 7.16 -4.92
CA GLN A 39 15.61 8.33 -4.37
C GLN A 39 14.49 8.82 -5.31
N SER A 40 14.77 8.90 -6.61
CA SER A 40 13.77 9.27 -7.61
C SER A 40 12.60 8.28 -7.65
N TYR A 41 12.89 6.98 -7.49
CA TYR A 41 11.90 5.92 -7.48
C TYR A 41 11.02 6.00 -6.23
N GLN A 42 11.63 6.20 -5.06
CA GLN A 42 10.90 6.39 -3.80
C GLN A 42 9.97 7.60 -3.86
N ARG A 43 10.43 8.76 -4.37
CA ARG A 43 9.58 9.95 -4.54
C ARG A 43 8.48 9.78 -5.58
N ARG A 44 8.72 8.97 -6.61
CA ARG A 44 7.69 8.61 -7.60
C ARG A 44 6.57 7.76 -7.01
N ARG A 45 6.82 7.03 -5.91
CA ARG A 45 5.76 6.31 -5.21
C ARG A 45 4.78 7.34 -4.66
N ARG A 46 3.60 7.43 -5.29
CA ARG A 46 2.42 8.12 -4.76
C ARG A 46 1.43 7.08 -4.25
N PRO A 47 1.72 6.42 -3.12
CA PRO A 47 0.79 5.45 -2.57
C PRO A 47 -0.51 6.17 -2.21
N LYS A 48 -1.61 5.80 -2.87
CA LYS A 48 -2.93 6.30 -2.50
C LYS A 48 -3.30 5.71 -1.14
N THR A 49 -3.78 6.55 -0.22
CA THR A 49 -4.33 6.07 1.06
C THR A 49 -5.41 5.03 0.77
N ARG A 50 -5.26 3.84 1.34
CA ARG A 50 -6.21 2.75 1.13
C ARG A 50 -7.54 3.08 1.78
N ARG A 51 -8.64 2.68 1.15
CA ARG A 51 -10.00 2.97 1.66
C ARG A 51 -10.24 2.45 3.07
N LEU A 52 -9.76 1.24 3.36
CA LEU A 52 -9.87 0.65 4.71
C LEU A 52 -9.02 1.39 5.75
N ALA A 53 -7.96 2.09 5.34
CA ALA A 53 -7.16 2.93 6.23
C ALA A 53 -7.81 4.32 6.46
N SER A 54 -8.53 4.84 5.47
CA SER A 54 -9.14 6.18 5.55
C SER A 54 -10.57 6.22 6.09
N ASP A 55 -11.36 5.15 5.93
CA ASP A 55 -12.79 5.12 6.30
C ASP A 55 -13.04 4.12 7.44
N GLU A 56 -13.15 4.65 8.65
CA GLU A 56 -13.38 3.86 9.87
C GLU A 56 -14.71 3.10 9.83
N GLY A 57 -15.77 3.72 9.29
CA GLY A 57 -17.08 3.08 9.17
C GLY A 57 -17.03 1.85 8.27
N LEU A 58 -16.32 1.95 7.14
CA LEU A 58 -16.11 0.82 6.24
C LEU A 58 -15.26 -0.27 6.89
N ARG A 59 -14.18 0.10 7.59
CA ARG A 59 -13.32 -0.82 8.33
C ARG A 59 -14.12 -1.62 9.35
N THR A 60 -14.83 -0.93 10.23
CA THR A 60 -15.68 -1.54 11.27
C THR A 60 -16.74 -2.47 10.65
N ALA A 61 -17.36 -2.08 9.54
CA ALA A 61 -18.35 -2.91 8.86
C ALA A 61 -17.74 -4.23 8.32
N VAL A 62 -16.55 -4.18 7.74
CA VAL A 62 -15.84 -5.37 7.26
C VAL A 62 -15.38 -6.23 8.44
N ALA A 63 -14.83 -5.63 9.50
CA ALA A 63 -14.39 -6.32 10.73
C ALA A 63 -15.52 -7.13 11.37
N LYS A 64 -16.71 -6.53 11.51
CA LYS A 64 -17.92 -7.20 12.04
C LYS A 64 -18.39 -8.39 11.21
N LYS A 65 -18.07 -8.43 9.91
CA LYS A 65 -18.41 -9.58 9.06
C LYS A 65 -17.34 -10.67 9.15
N LEU A 66 -16.07 -10.27 9.21
CA LEU A 66 -14.97 -11.20 9.43
C LEU A 66 -15.09 -11.91 10.78
N SER A 67 -15.49 -11.21 11.84
CA SER A 67 -15.72 -11.83 13.17
C SER A 67 -16.81 -12.90 13.15
N ARG A 68 -17.79 -12.75 12.24
CA ARG A 68 -18.85 -13.74 11.99
C ARG A 68 -18.43 -14.84 11.00
N LYS A 69 -17.13 -14.97 10.71
CA LYS A 69 -16.55 -15.95 9.78
C LYS A 69 -17.06 -15.84 8.34
N TRP A 70 -17.46 -14.65 7.90
CA TRP A 70 -17.79 -14.42 6.49
C TRP A 70 -16.53 -14.41 5.64
N SER A 71 -16.54 -15.09 4.50
CA SER A 71 -15.45 -15.03 3.52
C SER A 71 -15.37 -13.64 2.86
N PRO A 72 -14.18 -13.19 2.41
CA PRO A 72 -14.02 -11.93 1.69
C PRO A 72 -14.94 -11.77 0.46
N ALA A 73 -15.23 -12.86 -0.25
CA ALA A 73 -16.16 -12.84 -1.38
C ALA A 73 -17.61 -12.58 -0.94
N GLN A 74 -18.06 -13.18 0.17
CA GLN A 74 -19.37 -12.90 0.77
C GLN A 74 -19.47 -11.45 1.22
N ILE A 75 -18.42 -10.91 1.83
CA ILE A 75 -18.36 -9.51 2.29
C ILE A 75 -18.43 -8.56 1.09
N SER A 76 -17.67 -8.80 0.02
CA SER A 76 -17.73 -7.98 -1.21
C SER A 76 -19.16 -7.93 -1.79
N ARG A 77 -19.81 -9.08 -1.90
CA ARG A 77 -21.19 -9.17 -2.39
C ARG A 77 -22.18 -8.47 -1.46
N TRP A 78 -22.01 -8.62 -0.14
CA TRP A 78 -22.84 -7.95 0.85
C TRP A 78 -22.68 -6.43 0.82
N LEU A 79 -21.46 -5.91 0.70
CA LEU A 79 -21.20 -4.48 0.59
C LEU A 79 -21.94 -3.86 -0.59
N ARG A 80 -21.89 -4.51 -1.77
CA ARG A 80 -22.62 -4.06 -2.97
C ARG A 80 -24.13 -4.05 -2.76
N ARG A 81 -24.69 -5.09 -2.13
CA ARG A 81 -26.13 -5.20 -1.88
C ARG A 81 -26.62 -4.24 -0.80
N ARG A 82 -25.87 -4.08 0.29
CA ARG A 82 -26.27 -3.26 1.45
C ARG A 82 -26.10 -1.77 1.20
N TYR A 83 -25.07 -1.38 0.44
CA TYR A 83 -24.68 0.01 0.20
C TYR A 83 -24.79 0.38 -1.28
N ARG A 84 -25.90 0.02 -1.95
CA ARG A 84 -26.10 0.27 -3.39
C ARG A 84 -25.87 1.72 -3.81
N ARG A 85 -26.28 2.68 -2.96
CA ARG A 85 -26.14 4.13 -3.21
C ARG A 85 -24.79 4.73 -2.76
N ARG A 86 -23.85 3.90 -2.27
CA ARG A 86 -22.50 4.33 -1.85
C ARG A 86 -21.42 3.46 -2.50
N PRO A 87 -21.11 3.68 -3.79
CA PRO A 87 -20.13 2.87 -4.53
C PRO A 87 -18.72 2.91 -3.93
N THR A 88 -18.38 3.96 -3.18
CA THR A 88 -17.10 4.06 -2.48
C THR A 88 -16.88 2.94 -1.45
N TRP A 89 -17.95 2.29 -0.99
CA TRP A 89 -17.90 1.15 -0.06
C TRP A 89 -17.89 -0.22 -0.77
N HIS A 90 -17.92 -0.25 -2.10
CA HIS A 90 -17.89 -1.49 -2.86
C HIS A 90 -16.45 -1.97 -3.02
N LEU A 91 -15.99 -2.76 -2.07
CA LEU A 91 -14.67 -3.40 -2.14
C LEU A 91 -14.74 -4.69 -2.96
N CYS A 92 -13.71 -4.97 -3.75
CA CYS A 92 -13.53 -6.31 -4.30
C CYS A 92 -12.95 -7.25 -3.24
N THR A 93 -13.05 -8.55 -3.51
CA THR A 93 -12.48 -9.61 -2.67
C THR A 93 -11.01 -9.35 -2.35
N GLU A 94 -10.22 -8.98 -3.37
CA GLU A 94 -8.79 -8.75 -3.24
C GLU A 94 -8.47 -7.58 -2.29
N THR A 95 -9.22 -6.47 -2.35
CA THR A 95 -9.02 -5.35 -1.43
C THR A 95 -9.29 -5.73 0.03
N ILE A 96 -10.23 -6.64 0.26
CA ILE A 96 -10.53 -7.14 1.60
C ILE A 96 -9.38 -8.03 2.09
N TYR A 97 -8.87 -8.93 1.24
CA TYR A 97 -7.67 -9.72 1.57
C TYR A 97 -6.47 -8.84 1.86
N GLU A 98 -6.15 -7.88 0.99
CA GLU A 98 -5.07 -6.93 1.21
C GLU A 98 -5.25 -6.17 2.54
N GLY A 99 -6.49 -5.78 2.86
CA GLY A 99 -6.83 -5.15 4.14
C GLY A 99 -6.52 -6.03 5.35
N VAL A 100 -6.87 -7.31 5.28
CA VAL A 100 -6.58 -8.28 6.36
C VAL A 100 -5.08 -8.52 6.51
N TYR A 101 -4.37 -8.83 5.42
CA TYR A 101 -2.93 -9.11 5.46
C TYR A 101 -2.10 -7.92 5.95
N ARG A 102 -2.59 -6.70 5.73
CA ARG A 102 -1.94 -5.47 6.18
C ARG A 102 -2.38 -5.00 7.56
N GLY A 103 -3.23 -5.75 8.26
CA GLY A 103 -3.73 -5.38 9.58
C GLY A 103 -4.61 -4.14 9.58
N LEU A 104 -5.28 -3.82 8.46
CA LEU A 104 -6.12 -2.62 8.33
C LEU A 104 -7.54 -2.81 8.86
N VAL A 105 -7.95 -4.04 9.20
CA VAL A 105 -9.35 -4.38 9.53
C VAL A 105 -9.50 -5.20 10.80
N VAL A 106 -8.41 -5.80 11.29
CA VAL A 106 -8.41 -6.67 12.44
C VAL A 106 -7.34 -6.13 13.39
N ASP A 107 -7.70 -5.89 14.65
CA ASP A 107 -6.72 -5.90 15.73
C ASP A 107 -6.26 -7.35 15.87
N ILE A 108 -5.21 -7.70 15.12
CA ILE A 108 -4.61 -9.02 15.20
C ILE A 108 -3.83 -9.04 16.51
N ASP A 109 -4.34 -9.74 17.52
CA ASP A 109 -3.49 -10.21 18.62
C ASP A 109 -2.32 -10.98 17.97
N PRO A 110 -1.06 -10.58 18.20
CA PRO A 110 0.11 -11.21 17.59
C PRO A 110 0.16 -12.74 17.70
N GLN A 111 -0.53 -13.35 18.67
CA GLN A 111 -0.58 -14.79 18.87
C GLN A 111 -1.34 -15.58 17.78
N ASP A 112 -2.28 -14.95 17.06
CA ASP A 112 -3.04 -15.64 15.99
C ASP A 112 -2.26 -15.79 14.67
N ARG A 113 -1.08 -15.14 14.57
CA ARG A 113 -0.26 -15.15 13.35
C ARG A 113 0.45 -16.49 13.08
N ASN A 114 0.57 -17.37 14.09
CA ASN A 114 1.39 -18.58 14.01
C ASN A 114 0.63 -19.91 13.84
N SER A 115 -0.70 -19.90 13.80
CA SER A 115 -1.46 -21.15 13.72
C SER A 115 -1.80 -21.53 12.29
N GLY A 116 -0.82 -22.09 11.57
CA GLY A 116 -1.00 -22.86 10.33
C GLY A 116 -1.76 -24.19 10.52
N LYS A 117 -2.67 -24.27 11.51
CA LYS A 117 -3.51 -25.42 11.81
C LYS A 117 -4.85 -24.94 12.34
N SER A 118 -5.81 -24.80 11.44
CA SER A 118 -7.23 -24.99 11.80
C SER A 118 -7.78 -26.09 10.90
N ALA A 119 -7.15 -27.26 11.02
CA ALA A 119 -7.77 -28.50 10.64
C ALA A 119 -8.97 -28.72 11.56
N ASN A 120 -10.16 -28.65 10.97
CA ASN A 120 -11.27 -29.55 11.25
C ASN A 120 -11.66 -29.73 12.73
N ILE A 121 -12.44 -28.79 13.28
CA ILE A 121 -13.27 -29.06 14.46
C ILE A 121 -14.62 -28.42 14.21
N LEU A 122 -15.55 -29.21 13.68
CA LEU A 122 -16.98 -29.26 14.04
C LEU A 122 -17.57 -30.51 13.35
N ARG A 123 -17.22 -31.69 13.86
CA ARG A 123 -18.06 -32.88 13.80
C ARG A 123 -18.38 -33.25 15.25
N THR A 124 -19.60 -33.74 15.44
CA THR A 124 -20.17 -34.45 16.60
C THR A 124 -21.02 -33.61 17.54
N GLY A 125 -22.27 -34.07 17.69
CA GLY A 125 -23.16 -33.84 18.84
C GLY A 125 -24.22 -32.79 18.60
#